data_AF-A0A1H2TB97-F1
#
_entry.id   AF-A0A1H2TB97-F1
#
_cell.length_a   1.000
_cell.length_b   1.000
_cell.length_c   1.000
_cell.angle_alpha   90.00
_cell.angle_beta   90.00
_cell.angle_gamma   90.00
#
_symmetry.space_group_name_H-M   'P 1'
#
loop_
_entity.id
_entity.type
_entity.pdbx_description
1 polymer ?
#
loop_
_entity_poly.entity_id
_entity_poly.type
_entity_poly.pdbx_seq_one_letter_code
_entity_poly.pdbx_strand_id
1 'polypeptide(L)' 'MKKNGDDPWKMVAVLGALGIEVVILTLAGAWVGKTLDAHFDSKPIFMAVGVLGGLVISFVGAALTIRSFLK' A
#
# COMPACT_ATOMS: atom_id res chain seq x y z
N MET A 1 -14.77 -14.69 26.30
CA MET A 1 -14.00 -14.31 25.09
C MET A 1 -14.79 -14.79 23.88
N LYS A 2 -15.44 -13.88 23.14
CA LYS A 2 -16.31 -14.21 22.01
C LYS A 2 -15.44 -14.60 20.81
N LYS A 3 -15.68 -15.79 20.27
CA LYS A 3 -14.95 -16.38 19.14
C LYS A 3 -15.32 -15.61 17.88
N ASN A 4 -14.68 -14.46 17.64
CA ASN A 4 -14.93 -13.53 16.52
C ASN A 4 -14.27 -14.02 15.22
N GLY A 5 -14.35 -15.33 14.95
CA GLY A 5 -13.59 -15.99 13.87
C GLY A 5 -14.12 -15.72 12.47
N ASP A 6 -15.44 -15.53 12.29
CA ASP A 6 -16.06 -15.72 10.98
C ASP A 6 -17.11 -14.65 10.66
N ASP A 7 -16.79 -13.36 10.86
CA ASP A 7 -17.66 -12.29 10.34
C ASP A 7 -17.18 -11.87 8.93
N PRO A 8 -17.91 -12.26 7.85
CA PRO A 8 -17.51 -11.96 6.48
C PRO A 8 -17.37 -10.45 6.24
N TRP A 9 -18.14 -9.64 6.97
CA TRP A 9 -18.07 -8.18 6.87
C TRP A 9 -16.76 -7.62 7.38
N LYS A 10 -16.16 -8.25 8.40
CA LYS A 10 -14.85 -7.87 8.90
C LYS A 10 -13.77 -8.14 7.85
N MET A 11 -13.86 -9.26 7.13
CA MET A 11 -12.93 -9.59 6.04
C MET A 11 -13.07 -8.60 4.87
N VAL A 12 -14.30 -8.24 4.50
CA VAL A 12 -14.56 -7.22 3.48
C VAL A 12 -13.98 -5.87 3.89
N ALA A 13 -14.16 -5.45 5.15
CA ALA A 13 -13.60 -4.20 5.66
C ALA A 13 -12.07 -4.20 5.62
N VAL A 14 -11.42 -5.30 6.00
CA VAL A 14 -9.95 -5.44 5.93
C VAL A 14 -9.49 -5.39 4.47
N LEU A 15 -10.11 -6.14 3.56
CA LEU A 15 -9.76 -6.12 2.13
C LEU A 15 -9.92 -4.72 1.52
N GLY A 16 -11.00 -4.01 1.87
CA GLY A 16 -11.23 -2.64 1.42
C GLY A 16 -10.16 -1.67 1.93
N ALA A 17 -9.79 -1.78 3.21
CA ALA A 17 -8.73 -0.96 3.79
C ALA A 17 -7.37 -1.22 3.11
N LEU A 18 -7.03 -2.49 2.87
CA LEU A 18 -5.79 -2.88 2.16
C LEU A 18 -5.77 -2.36 0.72
N GLY A 19 -6.89 -2.46 0.00
CA GLY A 19 -7.00 -1.93 -1.36
C GLY A 19 -6.79 -0.42 -1.41
N ILE A 20 -7.38 0.32 -0.48
CA ILE A 20 -7.19 1.77 -0.36
C ILE A 20 -5.74 2.10 -0.02
N GLU A 21 -5.12 1.38 0.91
CA GLU A 21 -3.71 1.57 1.28
C GLU A 21 -2.78 1.41 0.07
N VAL A 22 -2.98 0.38 -0.75
CA VAL A 22 -2.20 0.16 -1.98
C VAL A 22 -2.36 1.34 -2.94
N VAL A 23 -3.58 1.81 -3.18
CA VAL A 23 -3.84 2.95 -4.08
C VAL A 23 -3.16 4.22 -3.54
N ILE A 24 -3.34 4.53 -2.25
CA ILE A 24 -2.79 5.73 -1.63
C ILE A 24 -1.26 5.70 -1.66
N LEU A 25 -0.63 4.60 -1.25
CA LEU A 25 0.84 4.52 -1.22
C LEU A 25 1.46 4.52 -2.62
N THR A 26 0.80 3.91 -3.61
CA THR A 26 1.27 3.94 -4.99
C THR A 26 1.18 5.36 -5.57
N LEU A 27 0.06 6.07 -5.34
CA LEU A 27 -0.10 7.47 -5.77
C LEU A 27 0.86 8.40 -5.05
N ALA A 28 1.06 8.21 -3.74
CA ALA A 28 2.03 8.96 -2.96
C ALA A 28 3.45 8.73 -3.50
N GLY A 29 3.83 7.49 -3.78
CA GLY A 29 5.10 7.14 -4.38
C GLY A 29 5.31 7.78 -5.76
N ALA A 30 4.27 7.76 -6.60
CA ALA A 30 4.29 8.43 -7.91
C ALA A 30 4.48 9.95 -7.77
N TRP A 31 3.76 10.58 -6.84
CA TRP A 31 3.83 12.02 -6.61
C TRP A 31 5.20 12.46 -6.07
N VAL A 32 5.73 11.71 -5.10
CA VAL A 32 7.08 11.92 -4.56
C VAL A 32 8.10 11.75 -5.68
N GLY A 33 8.05 10.63 -6.41
CA GLY A 33 8.97 10.35 -7.50
C GLY A 33 8.92 11.38 -8.63
N LYS A 34 7.73 11.84 -9.02
CA LYS A 34 7.56 12.93 -9.99
C LYS A 34 8.18 14.25 -9.51
N THR A 35 8.01 14.58 -8.22
CA THR A 35 8.58 15.80 -7.64
C THR A 35 10.11 15.74 -7.62
N LEU A 36 10.66 14.57 -7.31
CA LEU A 36 12.09 14.29 -7.41
C LEU A 36 12.58 14.41 -8.86
N ASP A 37 11.90 13.78 -9.82
CA ASP A 37 12.28 13.88 -11.22
C ASP A 37 12.30 15.34 -11.72
N ALA A 38 11.32 16.15 -11.31
CA ALA A 38 11.27 17.57 -11.65
C ALA A 38 12.39 18.40 -10.99
N HIS A 39 12.88 17.99 -9.81
CA HIS A 39 13.96 18.68 -9.11
C HIS A 39 15.35 18.33 -9.69
N PHE A 40 15.53 17.09 -10.13
CA PHE A 40 16.80 16.58 -10.64
C PHE A 40 16.92 16.63 -12.17
N ASP A 41 15.91 17.18 -12.87
CA ASP A 41 15.77 17.21 -14.34
C ASP A 41 16.02 15.82 -14.97
N SER A 42 15.65 14.78 -14.23
CA SER A 42 15.86 13.40 -14.65
C SER A 42 14.70 12.94 -15.53
N LYS A 43 15.02 12.00 -16.44
CA LYS A 43 13.99 11.14 -17.06
C LYS A 43 13.14 10.51 -15.95
N PRO A 44 11.87 10.09 -16.21
CA PRO A 44 10.88 9.67 -15.20
C PRO A 44 11.24 8.36 -14.46
N ILE A 45 12.42 8.34 -13.83
CA ILE A 45 13.07 7.22 -13.19
C ILE A 45 12.69 7.23 -11.72
N PHE A 46 12.72 8.40 -11.05
CA PHE A 46 12.29 8.49 -9.66
C PHE A 46 10.79 8.25 -9.52
N MET A 47 9.97 8.64 -10.49
CA MET A 47 8.56 8.28 -10.57
C MET A 47 8.38 6.76 -10.69
N ALA A 48 9.13 6.09 -11.58
CA ALA A 48 9.05 4.64 -11.73
C ALA A 48 9.47 3.92 -10.44
N VAL A 49 10.58 4.32 -9.83
CA VAL A 49 11.07 3.79 -8.54
C VAL A 49 10.08 4.10 -7.42
N GLY A 50 9.48 5.29 -7.40
CA GLY A 50 8.50 5.71 -6.41
C GLY A 50 7.21 4.89 -6.49
N VAL A 51 6.70 4.64 -7.70
CA VAL A 51 5.54 3.75 -7.93
C VAL A 51 5.85 2.34 -7.47
N LEU A 52 6.97 1.76 -7.93
CA LEU A 52 7.36 0.39 -7.56
C LEU A 52 7.61 0.26 -6.06
N GLY A 53 8.27 1.25 -5.46
CA GLY A 53 8.53 1.33 -4.03
C GLY A 53 7.24 1.43 -3.22
N GLY A 54 6.32 2.32 -3.60
CA GLY A 54 5.01 2.46 -2.95
C GLY A 54 4.18 1.17 -3.03
N LEU A 55 4.25 0.47 -4.16
CA LEU A 55 3.59 -0.82 -4.36
C LEU A 55 4.21 -1.91 -3.46
N VAL A 56 5.54 -2.02 -3.40
CA VAL A 56 6.21 -2.99 -2.51
C VAL A 56 5.89 -2.70 -1.04
N ILE A 57 5.96 -1.44 -0.61
CA ILE A 57 5.68 -1.04 0.77
C ILE A 57 4.24 -1.39 1.16
N SER A 58 3.26 -1.12 0.29
CA SER A 58 1.86 -1.43 0.55
C SER A 58 1.59 -2.94 0.62
N PHE A 59 2.19 -3.75 -0.26
CA PHE A 59 2.07 -5.21 -0.16
C PHE A 59 2.72 -5.79 1.10
N VAL A 60 3.85 -5.23 1.54
CA VAL A 60 4.48 -5.62 2.81
C VAL A 60 3.58 -5.25 4.00
N GLY A 61 3.01 -4.04 4.00
CA GLY A 61 2.05 -3.60 5.01
C GLY A 61 0.82 -4.50 5.06
N ALA A 62 0.28 -4.87 3.90
CA ALA A 62 -0.83 -5.80 3.78
C ALA A 62 -0.50 -7.18 4.34
N ALA A 63 0.67 -7.73 3.99
CA ALA A 63 1.12 -9.03 4.49
C ALA A 63 1.29 -9.04 6.02
N LEU A 64 1.83 -7.96 6.59
CA LEU A 64 1.95 -7.80 8.04
C LEU A 64 0.58 -7.70 8.73
N THR A 65 -0.35 -6.96 8.13
CA THR A 65 -1.72 -6.81 8.65
C THR A 65 -2.47 -8.13 8.65
N ILE A 66 -2.41 -8.88 7.54
CA ILE A 66 -3.02 -10.21 7.43
C ILE A 66 -2.37 -11.17 8.42
N ARG A 67 -1.04 -11.16 8.54
CA ARG A 67 -0.32 -12.00 9.51
C ARG A 67 -0.71 -11.69 10.96
N SER A 68 -0.92 -10.41 11.29
CA SER A 68 -1.41 -9.98 12.59
C SER A 68 -2.84 -10.43 12.85
N PHE A 69 -3.68 -10.45 11.81
CA PHE A 69 -5.08 -10.89 11.90
C PHE A 69 -5.25 -12.41 12.00
N LEU A 70 -4.34 -13.18 11.39
CA LEU A 70 -4.35 -14.66 11.43
C LEU A 70 -3.75 -15.24 12.71
N LYS A 71 -3.03 -14.44 13.50
CA LYS A 71 -2.42 -14.84 14.77
C LYS A 71 -3.35 -14.56 15.94
#